data_AF-A0A518WJJ3-F1
#
_entry.id   AF-A0A518WJJ3-F1
#
_cell.length_a   1.000
_cell.length_b   1.000
_cell.length_c   1.000
_cell.angle_alpha   90.00
_cell.angle_beta   90.00
_cell.angle_gamma   90.00
#
_symmetry.space_group_name_H-M   'P 1'
#
loop_
_entity.id
_entity.type
_entity.pdbx_description
1 polymer ?
#
loop_
_entity_poly.entity_id
_entity_poly.type
_entity_poly.pdbx_seq_one_letter_code
_entity_poly.pdbx_strand_id
1 'polypeptide(L)'
;MSADSDWGDFLTTDTPIGDTTLTEAVAALPEPSASIVESEISGAVDDQDWSNWHADSGDDWADSAQDWADYAVENAAAGNVEVAESAMARAADHASIAENNYTVSDEYSDAVADHVETAAAEVDWATSGTDTSTSTYDASTYDASTSYDVGGYDAASSFDTSTSYDAAE
;
A
#
# COMPACT_ATOMS: atom_id res chain seq x y z
N MET A 1 90.00 28.52 -3.48
CA MET A 1 88.66 28.96 -3.07
C MET A 1 87.69 28.02 -3.75
N SER A 2 87.03 27.21 -2.93
CA SER A 2 86.12 26.13 -3.29
C SER A 2 84.82 26.70 -3.86
N ALA A 3 84.31 26.11 -4.93
CA ALA A 3 82.90 26.24 -5.29
C ALA A 3 82.19 24.99 -4.75
N ASP A 4 81.14 25.24 -3.97
CA ASP A 4 80.38 24.26 -3.21
C ASP A 4 79.77 23.15 -4.07
N SER A 5 79.87 21.94 -3.54
CA SER A 5 79.00 20.82 -3.83
C SER A 5 77.61 21.13 -3.28
N ASP A 6 76.60 21.19 -4.14
CA ASP A 6 75.26 20.67 -3.83
C ASP A 6 74.41 20.62 -5.10
N TRP A 7 74.75 19.66 -5.97
CA TRP A 7 73.83 19.12 -6.98
C TRP A 7 73.35 17.72 -6.56
N GLY A 8 73.40 17.45 -5.25
CA GLY A 8 73.27 16.13 -4.69
C GLY A 8 72.09 15.97 -3.75
N ASP A 9 70.94 16.61 -3.99
CA ASP A 9 69.69 16.18 -3.34
C ASP A 9 68.43 16.77 -4.01
N PHE A 10 67.99 16.17 -5.10
CA PHE A 10 66.59 16.31 -5.56
C PHE A 10 65.99 14.95 -5.94
N LEU A 11 66.63 13.87 -5.48
CA LEU A 11 66.35 12.50 -5.92
C LEU A 11 66.10 11.57 -4.74
N THR A 12 65.40 12.04 -3.71
CA THR A 12 64.67 11.18 -2.76
C THR A 12 63.44 11.89 -2.21
N THR A 13 62.43 12.08 -3.05
CA THR A 13 61.04 11.80 -2.64
C THR A 13 60.28 11.46 -3.91
N ASP A 14 60.10 10.18 -4.17
CA ASP A 14 59.05 9.67 -5.06
C ASP A 14 57.71 10.19 -4.52
N THR A 15 57.32 11.39 -4.91
CA THR A 15 55.91 11.76 -4.95
C THR A 15 55.49 11.38 -6.36
N PRO A 16 54.80 10.24 -6.58
CA PRO A 16 54.12 10.07 -7.85
C PRO A 16 53.24 11.31 -8.01
N ILE A 17 53.41 12.02 -9.13
CA ILE A 17 52.39 12.95 -9.61
C ILE A 17 51.19 12.03 -9.86
N GLY A 18 50.38 11.86 -8.83
CA GLY A 18 49.08 11.24 -8.93
C GLY A 18 48.34 12.08 -9.94
N ASP A 19 48.03 11.45 -11.06
CA ASP A 19 47.04 11.94 -12.00
C ASP A 19 45.74 12.10 -11.21
N THR A 20 45.54 13.28 -10.62
CA THR A 20 44.27 13.69 -10.07
C THR A 20 43.40 14.14 -11.25
N THR A 21 43.16 13.25 -12.21
CA THR A 21 41.79 13.16 -12.68
C THR A 21 40.98 12.96 -11.42
N LEU A 22 40.28 14.00 -10.99
CA LEU A 22 39.10 13.83 -10.15
C LEU A 22 38.17 12.96 -11.00
N THR A 23 38.41 11.65 -10.98
CA THR A 23 37.35 10.68 -11.11
C THR A 23 36.57 10.93 -9.84
N GLU A 24 35.66 11.92 -9.89
CA GLU A 24 34.52 11.95 -8.98
C GLU A 24 34.04 10.50 -8.99
N ALA A 25 34.22 9.82 -7.87
CA ALA A 25 33.50 8.59 -7.63
C ALA A 25 32.05 9.04 -7.67
N VAL A 26 31.42 8.95 -8.84
CA VAL A 26 29.98 9.04 -8.99
C VAL A 26 29.48 8.01 -8.02
N ALA A 27 28.94 8.46 -6.88
CA ALA A 27 28.41 7.55 -5.88
C ALA A 27 27.41 6.67 -6.64
N ALA A 28 27.66 5.36 -6.63
CA ALA A 28 26.72 4.43 -7.24
C ALA A 28 25.39 4.64 -6.51
N LEU A 29 24.37 5.02 -7.28
CA LEU A 29 23.03 5.09 -6.75
C LEU A 29 22.62 3.69 -6.28
N PRO A 30 21.85 3.57 -5.19
CA PRO A 30 21.30 2.28 -4.81
C PRO A 30 20.43 1.74 -5.95
N GLU A 31 20.51 0.43 -6.23
CA GLU A 31 19.61 -0.19 -7.23
C GLU A 31 18.23 -0.42 -6.61
N PRO A 32 17.15 -0.36 -7.40
CA PRO A 32 15.84 -0.69 -6.86
C PRO A 32 15.86 -2.16 -6.46
N SER A 33 15.21 -2.48 -5.34
CA SER A 33 14.99 -3.87 -4.98
C SER A 33 14.05 -4.49 -6.01
N ALA A 34 14.63 -5.13 -7.03
CA ALA A 34 13.87 -5.75 -8.13
C ALA A 34 12.80 -6.70 -7.58
N SER A 35 13.09 -7.41 -6.49
CA SER A 35 12.12 -8.27 -5.81
C SER A 35 10.93 -7.52 -5.18
N ILE A 36 11.13 -6.29 -4.69
CA ILE A 36 10.03 -5.46 -4.19
C ILE A 36 9.20 -4.99 -5.38
N VAL A 37 9.82 -4.37 -6.39
CA VAL A 37 9.10 -3.89 -7.58
C VAL A 37 8.32 -5.01 -8.27
N GLU A 38 8.92 -6.19 -8.45
CA GLU A 38 8.25 -7.35 -9.03
C GLU A 38 7.09 -7.85 -8.17
N SER A 39 7.24 -7.83 -6.84
CA SER A 39 6.18 -8.21 -5.90
C SER A 39 5.01 -7.23 -5.96
N GLU A 40 5.27 -5.92 -5.95
CA GLU A 40 4.23 -4.88 -6.03
C GLU A 40 3.49 -4.92 -7.36
N ILE A 41 4.20 -5.09 -8.48
CA ILE A 41 3.56 -5.25 -9.80
C ILE A 41 2.71 -6.53 -9.85
N SER A 42 3.17 -7.63 -9.25
CA SER A 42 2.37 -8.86 -9.16
C SER A 42 1.10 -8.64 -8.33
N GLY A 43 1.20 -7.95 -7.20
CA GLY A 43 0.05 -7.58 -6.37
C GLY A 43 -0.96 -6.73 -7.14
N ALA A 44 -0.49 -5.68 -7.84
CA ALA A 44 -1.33 -4.85 -8.69
C ALA A 44 -2.07 -5.65 -9.79
N VAL A 45 -1.43 -6.66 -10.38
CA VAL A 45 -2.10 -7.51 -11.38
C VAL A 45 -3.19 -8.37 -10.74
N ASP A 46 -2.88 -8.99 -9.60
CA ASP A 46 -3.85 -9.82 -8.87
C ASP A 46 -5.07 -9.00 -8.43
N ASP A 47 -4.85 -7.79 -7.91
CA ASP A 47 -5.92 -6.87 -7.51
C ASP A 47 -6.73 -6.37 -8.70
N GLN A 48 -6.08 -6.08 -9.84
CA GLN A 48 -6.78 -5.69 -11.06
C GLN A 48 -7.69 -6.82 -11.57
N ASP A 49 -7.23 -8.08 -11.51
CA ASP A 49 -8.02 -9.24 -11.90
C ASP A 49 -9.22 -9.44 -10.96
N TRP A 50 -9.04 -9.24 -9.65
CA TRP A 50 -10.13 -9.25 -8.67
C TRP A 50 -11.13 -8.12 -8.88
N SER A 51 -10.65 -6.90 -9.12
CA SER A 51 -11.48 -5.74 -9.43
C SER A 51 -12.35 -6.00 -10.65
N ASN A 52 -11.77 -6.52 -11.74
CA ASN A 52 -12.49 -6.86 -12.97
C ASN A 52 -13.54 -7.95 -12.73
N TRP A 53 -13.19 -9.02 -12.01
CA TRP A 53 -14.13 -10.10 -11.72
C TRP A 53 -15.35 -9.61 -10.92
N HIS A 54 -15.13 -8.70 -9.96
CA HIS A 54 -16.21 -8.08 -9.21
C HIS A 54 -17.06 -7.14 -10.07
N ALA A 55 -16.46 -6.34 -10.95
CA ALA A 55 -17.21 -5.50 -11.89
C ALA A 55 -18.12 -6.34 -12.80
N ASP A 56 -17.57 -7.39 -13.44
CA ASP A 56 -18.32 -8.31 -14.30
C ASP A 56 -19.46 -9.01 -13.53
N SER A 57 -19.17 -9.44 -12.28
CA SER A 57 -20.19 -10.03 -11.42
C SER A 57 -21.27 -9.02 -11.03
N GLY A 58 -20.90 -7.75 -10.82
CA GLY A 58 -21.82 -6.64 -10.58
C GLY A 58 -22.77 -6.41 -11.76
N ASP A 59 -22.24 -6.44 -12.99
CA ASP A 59 -23.03 -6.32 -14.22
C ASP A 59 -24.07 -7.45 -14.33
N ASP A 60 -23.65 -8.70 -14.09
CA ASP A 60 -24.56 -9.86 -14.11
C ASP A 60 -25.71 -9.73 -13.08
N TRP A 61 -25.41 -9.24 -11.87
CA TRP A 61 -26.45 -9.02 -10.85
C TRP A 61 -27.36 -7.84 -11.18
N ALA A 62 -26.83 -6.77 -11.79
CA ALA A 62 -27.60 -5.63 -12.22
C ALA A 62 -28.57 -6.00 -13.36
N ASP A 63 -28.13 -6.78 -14.34
CA ASP A 63 -28.98 -7.32 -15.39
C ASP A 63 -30.09 -8.20 -14.80
N SER A 64 -29.74 -9.06 -13.84
CA SER A 64 -30.73 -9.88 -13.15
C SER A 64 -31.73 -9.06 -12.31
N ALA A 65 -31.31 -7.95 -11.72
CA ALA A 65 -32.21 -7.02 -11.03
C ALA A 65 -33.20 -6.37 -12.00
N GLN A 66 -32.72 -5.97 -13.19
CA GLN A 66 -33.55 -5.39 -14.24
C GLN A 66 -34.61 -6.39 -14.75
N ASP A 67 -34.24 -7.65 -14.96
CA ASP A 67 -35.18 -8.71 -15.35
C ASP A 67 -36.32 -8.86 -14.32
N TRP A 68 -36.01 -8.82 -13.03
CA TRP A 68 -37.02 -8.87 -11.97
C TRP A 68 -37.91 -7.63 -11.93
N ALA A 69 -37.34 -6.45 -12.18
CA ALA A 69 -38.11 -5.20 -12.26
C ALA A 69 -39.08 -5.24 -13.45
N ASP A 70 -38.65 -5.72 -14.61
CA ASP A 70 -39.49 -5.87 -15.79
C ASP A 70 -40.61 -6.89 -15.54
N TYR A 71 -40.29 -8.04 -14.93
CA TYR A 71 -41.29 -9.03 -14.52
C TYR A 71 -42.31 -8.47 -13.52
N ALA A 72 -41.88 -7.58 -12.61
CA ALA A 72 -42.78 -6.90 -11.70
C ALA A 72 -43.74 -5.95 -12.44
N VAL A 73 -43.22 -5.17 -13.38
CA VAL A 73 -44.02 -4.24 -14.21
C VAL A 73 -45.07 -5.00 -15.03
N GLU A 74 -44.70 -6.12 -15.64
CA GLU A 74 -45.63 -6.97 -16.38
C GLU A 74 -46.76 -7.50 -15.49
N ASN A 75 -46.44 -7.96 -14.29
CA ASN A 75 -47.44 -8.46 -13.34
C ASN A 75 -48.33 -7.35 -12.78
N ALA A 76 -47.78 -6.17 -12.51
CA ALA A 76 -48.55 -5.02 -12.07
C ALA A 76 -49.57 -4.60 -13.17
N ALA A 77 -49.14 -4.57 -14.43
CA ALA A 77 -50.01 -4.28 -15.57
C ALA A 77 -51.12 -5.34 -15.76
N ALA A 78 -50.85 -6.60 -15.40
CA ALA A 78 -51.82 -7.68 -15.41
C ALA A 78 -52.76 -7.69 -14.17
N GLY A 79 -52.53 -6.82 -13.18
CA GLY A 79 -53.29 -6.77 -11.92
C GLY A 79 -52.85 -7.77 -10.87
N ASN A 80 -51.74 -8.48 -11.08
CA ASN A 80 -51.15 -9.44 -10.13
C ASN A 80 -50.24 -8.71 -9.13
N VAL A 81 -50.83 -7.86 -8.28
CA VAL A 81 -50.07 -6.93 -7.42
C VAL A 81 -49.12 -7.66 -6.45
N GLU A 82 -49.56 -8.74 -5.82
CA GLU A 82 -48.72 -9.51 -4.88
C GLU A 82 -47.47 -10.10 -5.55
N VAL A 83 -47.60 -10.53 -6.81
CA VAL A 83 -46.46 -11.04 -7.60
C VAL A 83 -45.52 -9.91 -7.96
N ALA A 84 -46.06 -8.75 -8.36
CA ALA A 84 -45.26 -7.57 -8.68
C ALA A 84 -44.46 -7.08 -7.46
N GLU A 85 -45.07 -7.02 -6.28
CA GLU A 85 -44.38 -6.64 -5.03
C GLU A 85 -43.26 -7.63 -4.69
N SER A 86 -43.51 -8.94 -4.83
CA SER A 86 -42.49 -9.97 -4.58
C SER A 86 -41.36 -9.93 -5.60
N ALA A 87 -41.64 -9.56 -6.85
CA ALA A 87 -40.64 -9.39 -7.91
C ALA A 87 -39.79 -8.13 -7.67
N MET A 88 -40.40 -7.00 -7.29
CA MET A 88 -39.66 -5.78 -6.90
C MET A 88 -38.75 -6.02 -5.70
N ALA A 89 -39.17 -6.83 -4.72
CA ALA A 89 -38.32 -7.18 -3.59
C ALA A 89 -37.09 -7.98 -4.02
N ARG A 90 -37.21 -8.87 -5.02
CA ARG A 90 -36.07 -9.60 -5.61
C ARG A 90 -35.17 -8.68 -6.43
N ALA A 91 -35.74 -7.77 -7.20
CA ALA A 91 -34.98 -6.77 -7.95
C ALA A 91 -34.11 -5.93 -7.00
N ALA A 92 -34.67 -5.49 -5.86
CA ALA A 92 -33.92 -4.73 -4.86
C ALA A 92 -32.79 -5.55 -4.21
N ASP A 93 -33.03 -6.83 -3.92
CA ASP A 93 -32.01 -7.74 -3.38
C ASP A 93 -30.84 -7.92 -4.37
N HIS A 94 -31.15 -8.17 -5.64
CA HIS A 94 -30.15 -8.32 -6.70
C HIS A 94 -29.37 -7.01 -6.93
N ALA A 95 -30.05 -5.85 -6.92
CA ALA A 95 -29.40 -4.55 -7.04
C ALA A 95 -28.43 -4.27 -5.88
N SER A 96 -28.79 -4.67 -4.65
CA SER A 96 -27.91 -4.60 -3.48
C SER A 96 -26.67 -5.49 -3.63
N ILE A 97 -26.82 -6.69 -4.20
CA ILE A 97 -25.68 -7.57 -4.49
C ILE A 97 -24.78 -6.96 -5.58
N ALA A 98 -25.36 -6.34 -6.61
CA ALA A 98 -24.60 -5.64 -7.65
C ALA A 98 -23.80 -4.47 -7.04
N GLU A 99 -24.42 -3.62 -6.23
CA GLU A 99 -23.76 -2.50 -5.53
C GLU A 99 -22.58 -2.95 -4.67
N ASN A 100 -22.75 -4.05 -3.91
CA ASN A 100 -21.66 -4.61 -3.11
C ASN A 100 -20.49 -5.07 -4.00
N ASN A 101 -20.77 -5.66 -5.16
CA ASN A 101 -19.72 -6.07 -6.08
C ASN A 101 -18.96 -4.87 -6.66
N TYR A 102 -19.67 -3.80 -7.07
CA TYR A 102 -18.99 -2.58 -7.54
C TYR A 102 -18.17 -1.91 -6.43
N THR A 103 -18.67 -1.90 -5.19
CA THR A 103 -17.92 -1.37 -4.05
C THR A 103 -16.60 -2.13 -3.87
N VAL A 104 -16.63 -3.46 -3.92
CA VAL A 104 -15.42 -4.29 -3.80
C VAL A 104 -14.50 -4.09 -5.02
N SER A 105 -15.08 -3.96 -6.22
CA SER A 105 -14.31 -3.67 -7.44
C SER A 105 -13.52 -2.37 -7.32
N ASP A 106 -14.15 -1.31 -6.80
CA ASP A 106 -13.52 -0.01 -6.55
C ASP A 106 -12.42 -0.13 -5.47
N GLU A 107 -12.67 -0.85 -4.38
CA GLU A 107 -11.67 -1.10 -3.32
C GLU A 107 -10.40 -1.77 -3.88
N TYR A 108 -10.54 -2.79 -4.73
CA TYR A 108 -9.39 -3.42 -5.39
C TYR A 108 -8.75 -2.51 -6.43
N SER A 109 -9.54 -1.69 -7.14
CA SER A 109 -8.97 -0.70 -8.08
C SER A 109 -8.10 0.35 -7.35
N ASP A 110 -8.47 0.73 -6.13
CA ASP A 110 -7.65 1.62 -5.30
C ASP A 110 -6.36 0.89 -4.84
N ALA A 111 -6.45 -0.39 -4.47
CA ALA A 111 -5.28 -1.20 -4.10
C ALA A 111 -4.27 -1.34 -5.26
N VAL A 112 -4.73 -1.44 -6.51
CA VAL A 112 -3.87 -1.38 -7.70
C VAL A 112 -3.06 -0.08 -7.72
N ALA A 113 -3.69 1.05 -7.42
CA ALA A 113 -3.01 2.35 -7.39
C ALA A 113 -1.92 2.38 -6.30
N ASP A 114 -2.22 1.89 -5.10
CA ASP A 114 -1.28 1.83 -3.99
C ASP A 114 -0.05 0.96 -4.31
N HIS A 115 -0.25 -0.20 -4.95
CA HIS A 115 0.84 -1.07 -5.41
C HIS A 115 1.72 -0.38 -6.47
N VAL A 116 1.10 0.29 -7.45
CA VAL A 116 1.83 1.00 -8.50
C VAL A 116 2.61 2.20 -7.93
N GLU A 117 2.03 2.93 -6.97
CA GLU A 117 2.70 4.03 -6.27
C GLU A 117 3.91 3.51 -5.47
N THR A 118 3.75 2.38 -4.77
CA THR A 118 4.84 1.74 -4.02
C THR A 118 5.96 1.29 -4.94
N ALA A 119 5.64 0.63 -6.06
CA ALA A 119 6.62 0.22 -7.07
C ALA A 119 7.35 1.43 -7.67
N ALA A 120 6.63 2.53 -7.96
CA ALA A 120 7.21 3.75 -8.49
C ALA A 120 8.14 4.43 -7.47
N ALA A 121 7.77 4.46 -6.19
CA ALA A 121 8.59 5.01 -5.12
C ALA A 121 9.91 4.25 -4.94
N GLU A 122 9.90 2.92 -5.06
CA GLU A 122 11.11 2.09 -4.99
C GLU A 122 12.07 2.39 -6.17
N VAL A 123 11.53 2.58 -7.37
CA VAL A 123 12.31 2.98 -8.55
C VAL A 123 12.87 4.40 -8.42
N ASP A 124 12.07 5.33 -7.89
CA ASP A 124 12.50 6.72 -7.69
C ASP A 124 13.58 6.85 -6.60
N TRP A 125 13.45 6.11 -5.49
CA TRP A 125 14.47 6.03 -4.45
C TRP A 125 15.81 5.57 -5.01
N ALA A 126 15.79 4.50 -5.81
CA ALA A 126 16.97 3.98 -6.47
C ALA A 126 17.59 4.94 -7.49
N THR A 127 16.77 5.76 -8.16
CA THR A 127 17.24 6.66 -9.21
C THR A 127 17.71 8.02 -8.66
N SER A 128 17.14 8.48 -7.55
CA SER A 128 17.46 9.79 -6.96
C SER A 128 18.61 9.72 -5.95
N GLY A 129 18.89 8.54 -5.36
CA GLY A 129 19.92 8.36 -4.34
C GLY A 129 19.65 9.17 -3.06
N THR A 130 18.44 9.70 -2.93
CA THR A 130 17.99 10.41 -1.74
C THR A 130 17.71 9.35 -0.69
N ASP A 131 18.62 9.23 0.27
CA ASP A 131 18.40 8.43 1.47
C ASP A 131 17.25 9.07 2.27
N THR A 132 16.01 8.70 1.93
CA THR A 132 14.82 9.01 2.73
C THR A 132 14.77 8.09 3.94
N SER A 133 15.87 7.97 4.69
CA SER A 133 15.87 7.43 6.07
C SER A 133 15.05 8.30 7.04
N THR A 134 14.15 9.15 6.54
CA THR A 134 13.23 9.97 7.35
C THR A 134 11.93 10.22 6.58
N SER A 135 11.27 9.16 6.14
CA SER A 135 9.81 9.15 6.08
C SER A 135 9.35 7.78 6.53
N THR A 136 9.36 7.60 7.85
CA THR A 136 8.59 6.56 8.52
C THR A 136 7.22 6.50 7.84
N TYR A 137 6.84 5.31 7.35
CA TYR A 137 5.45 4.98 7.10
C TYR A 137 4.61 5.52 8.26
N ASP A 138 3.86 6.59 8.02
CA ASP A 138 2.85 7.05 8.95
C ASP A 138 1.62 6.17 8.76
N ALA A 139 1.71 4.94 9.28
CA ALA A 139 0.59 4.05 9.45
C ALA A 139 -0.27 4.49 10.65
N SER A 140 -0.67 5.77 10.73
CA SER A 140 -1.54 6.28 11.81
C SER A 140 -3.00 6.51 11.40
N THR A 141 -3.42 6.15 10.18
CA THR A 141 -4.82 6.32 9.77
C THR A 141 -5.77 5.17 10.14
N TYR A 142 -5.34 4.22 10.98
CA TYR A 142 -6.26 3.34 11.72
C TYR A 142 -6.33 3.74 13.21
N ASP A 143 -6.68 5.00 13.48
CA ASP A 143 -7.26 5.37 14.78
C ASP A 143 -8.74 5.00 14.82
N ALA A 144 -9.00 3.69 14.88
CA ALA A 144 -10.26 3.16 15.38
C ALA A 144 -10.14 3.00 16.90
N SER A 145 -10.02 4.10 17.63
CA SER A 145 -10.24 4.09 19.08
C SER A 145 -11.19 5.21 19.49
N THR A 146 -12.48 4.86 19.45
CA THR A 146 -13.58 5.47 20.20
C THR A 146 -13.10 5.95 21.57
N SER A 147 -12.84 7.25 21.67
CA SER A 147 -12.56 7.96 22.90
C SER A 147 -13.81 7.94 23.79
N TYR A 148 -13.83 7.04 24.76
CA TYR A 148 -14.68 7.18 25.94
C TYR A 148 -13.93 8.06 26.94
N ASP A 149 -14.37 9.32 27.05
CA ASP A 149 -14.05 10.24 28.13
C ASP A 149 -14.31 9.59 29.51
N VAL A 150 -13.28 9.38 30.31
CA VAL A 150 -13.40 9.44 31.78
C VAL A 150 -12.16 10.12 32.35
N GLY A 151 -12.41 11.30 32.93
CA GLY A 151 -11.44 12.17 33.58
C GLY A 151 -10.70 11.53 34.75
N GLY A 152 -9.49 12.06 34.97
CA GLY A 152 -8.47 11.44 35.79
C GLY A 152 -8.64 11.55 37.30
N TYR A 153 -7.78 10.81 37.99
CA TYR A 153 -7.37 11.04 39.37
C TYR A 153 -5.91 10.62 39.53
N ASP A 154 -5.16 11.53 40.12
CA ASP A 154 -3.82 11.42 40.68
C ASP A 154 -3.75 10.36 41.79
N ALA A 155 -2.66 9.57 41.84
CA ALA A 155 -1.94 9.24 43.08
C ALA A 155 -1.00 8.02 42.89
N ALA A 156 0.24 8.24 43.34
CA ALA A 156 1.27 7.25 43.53
C ALA A 156 0.91 6.16 44.56
N SER A 157 1.72 5.09 44.51
CA SER A 157 1.96 4.07 45.54
C SER A 157 0.91 2.95 45.70
N SER A 158 1.29 1.74 45.27
CA SER A 158 1.70 0.68 46.20
C SER A 158 2.14 -0.57 45.42
N PHE A 159 3.28 -1.13 45.81
CA PHE A 159 3.57 -2.54 45.55
C PHE A 159 2.56 -3.36 46.36
N ASP A 160 1.91 -4.35 45.75
CA ASP A 160 1.67 -5.62 46.44
C ASP A 160 1.66 -6.81 45.47
N THR A 161 2.33 -7.81 45.98
CA THR A 161 2.68 -9.14 45.54
C THR A 161 1.50 -10.07 45.31
N SER A 162 1.62 -10.98 44.33
CA SER A 162 1.59 -12.44 44.57
C SER A 162 1.63 -13.23 43.24
N THR A 163 2.66 -14.09 43.14
CA THR A 163 2.63 -15.53 42.75
C THR A 163 1.37 -16.07 42.09
N SER A 164 1.37 -17.03 41.16
CA SER A 164 2.35 -17.88 40.47
C SER A 164 1.54 -18.84 39.57
N TYR A 165 2.22 -19.55 38.68
CA TYR A 165 1.73 -20.58 37.73
C TYR A 165 0.84 -21.72 38.28
N ASP A 166 0.28 -22.44 37.28
CA ASP A 166 -0.40 -23.77 37.24
C ASP A 166 -1.92 -23.80 37.49
N ALA A 167 -2.74 -24.64 36.84
CA ALA A 167 -2.69 -25.49 35.65
C ALA A 167 -4.07 -26.17 35.52
N ALA A 168 -4.43 -26.55 34.29
CA ALA A 168 -5.26 -27.70 33.87
C ALA A 168 -6.74 -27.87 34.32
N GLU A 169 -7.53 -28.25 33.29
CA GLU A 169 -8.89 -28.81 33.20
C GLU A 169 -10.12 -27.91 33.42
#